data_AF-A0A5B8YL73-F1
#
_entry.id   AF-A0A5B8YL73-F1
#
_cell.length_a   1.000
_cell.length_b   1.000
_cell.length_c   1.000
_cell.angle_alpha   90.00
_cell.angle_beta   90.00
_cell.angle_gamma   90.00
#
_symmetry.space_group_name_H-M   'P 1'
#
loop_
_entity.id
_entity.type
_entity.pdbx_description
1 polymer ?
#
loop_
_entity_poly.entity_id
_entity_poly.type
_entity_poly.pdbx_seq_one_letter_code
_entity_poly.pdbx_strand_id
1 'polypeptide(L)'
;MAKPINCITVKEARDIQNVWKNSRGKEIERAQKYEDTREFLYSVDELQEYLDYVREMSTKQGITNPGIRIYFAAYPGAASKKSYSTVFLSATNSVSSVSSEKSAEDTVENNYSIDPLNHSSGGVPPVDY
;
A
#
# COMPACT_ATOMS: atom_id res chain seq x y z
N MET A 1 22.71 -7.13 7.79
CA MET A 1 22.12 -6.23 6.77
C MET A 1 22.07 -4.82 7.34
N ALA A 2 22.44 -3.80 6.56
CA ALA A 2 22.28 -2.41 6.97
C ALA A 2 20.80 -1.97 6.81
N LYS A 3 20.37 -1.00 7.62
CA LYS A 3 19.03 -0.39 7.50
C LYS A 3 18.90 0.26 6.11
N PRO A 4 17.83 -0.01 5.33
CA PRO A 4 17.61 0.68 4.06
C PRO A 4 17.50 2.20 4.23
N ILE A 5 18.00 2.94 3.24
CA ILE A 5 18.13 4.41 3.29
C ILE A 5 16.79 5.14 3.49
N ASN A 6 15.70 4.59 2.96
CA ASN A 6 14.37 5.20 3.01
C ASN A 6 13.53 4.73 4.21
N CYS A 7 14.10 3.96 5.15
CA CYS A 7 13.37 3.56 6.36
C CYS A 7 13.37 4.70 7.39
N ILE A 8 12.19 5.14 7.80
CA ILE A 8 11.98 6.13 8.88
C ILE A 8 12.24 5.53 10.28
N THR A 9 12.16 6.36 11.32
CA THR A 9 12.23 5.88 12.72
C THR A 9 10.87 5.43 13.23
N VAL A 10 10.83 4.59 14.27
CA VAL A 10 9.57 4.18 14.93
C VAL A 10 8.81 5.39 15.48
N LYS A 11 9.52 6.38 16.04
CA LYS A 11 8.91 7.61 16.53
C LYS A 11 8.24 8.40 15.40
N GLU A 12 8.93 8.57 14.28
CA GLU A 12 8.41 9.28 13.12
C GLU A 12 7.17 8.60 12.54
N ALA A 13 7.18 7.27 12.43
CA ALA A 13 6.04 6.49 11.98
C ALA A 13 4.82 6.64 12.92
N ARG A 14 5.03 6.65 14.24
CA ARG A 14 3.97 6.93 15.23
C ARG A 14 3.42 8.35 15.09
N ASP A 15 4.29 9.34 14.92
CA ASP A 15 3.89 10.74 14.80
C ASP A 15 3.02 10.96 13.55
N ILE A 16 3.40 10.41 12.39
CA ILE A 16 2.60 10.54 11.17
C ILE A 16 1.28 9.75 11.23
N GLN A 17 1.24 8.58 11.91
CA GLN A 17 -0.02 7.86 12.12
C GLN A 17 -0.97 8.67 13.02
N ASN A 18 -0.46 9.29 14.08
CA ASN A 18 -1.24 10.16 14.94
C ASN A 18 -1.84 11.35 14.20
N VAL A 19 -1.09 11.95 13.25
CA VAL A 19 -1.62 13.01 12.39
C VAL A 19 -2.76 12.49 11.51
N TRP A 20 -2.63 11.29 10.93
CA TRP A 20 -3.70 10.67 10.13
C TRP A 20 -4.96 10.41 10.97
N LYS A 21 -4.81 9.79 12.15
CA LYS A 21 -5.92 9.51 13.08
C LYS A 21 -6.69 10.80 13.43
N ASN A 22 -5.96 11.87 13.73
CA ASN A 22 -6.54 13.14 14.17
C ASN A 22 -7.09 14.02 13.03
N SER A 23 -6.87 13.63 11.77
CA SER A 23 -7.38 14.32 10.59
C SER A 23 -8.33 13.41 9.81
N ARG A 24 -7.81 12.72 8.79
CA ARG A 24 -8.54 11.83 7.88
C ARG A 24 -9.33 10.76 8.62
N GLY A 25 -8.76 10.15 9.65
CA GLY A 25 -9.45 9.14 10.46
C GLY A 25 -10.77 9.65 11.06
N LYS A 26 -10.76 10.85 11.67
CA LYS A 26 -11.97 11.49 12.21
C LYS A 26 -12.99 11.84 11.13
N GLU A 27 -12.54 12.25 9.95
CA GLU A 27 -13.43 12.58 8.82
C GLU A 27 -14.15 11.34 8.30
N ILE A 28 -13.39 10.25 8.10
CA ILE A 28 -13.91 8.95 7.66
C ILE A 28 -14.88 8.40 8.69
N GLU A 29 -14.49 8.33 9.96
CA GLU A 29 -15.35 7.80 11.04
C GLU A 29 -16.68 8.58 11.13
N ARG A 30 -16.60 9.92 11.06
CA ARG A 30 -17.79 10.79 11.07
C ARG A 30 -18.70 10.57 9.87
N ALA A 31 -18.15 10.32 8.68
CA ALA A 31 -18.93 10.07 7.46
C ALA A 31 -19.53 8.66 7.46
N GLN A 32 -18.72 7.65 7.79
CA GLN A 32 -19.08 6.23 7.76
C GLN A 32 -19.91 5.78 8.97
N LYS A 33 -19.86 6.53 10.08
CA LYS A 33 -20.51 6.21 11.37
C LYS A 33 -19.96 4.97 12.07
N TYR A 34 -18.73 4.58 11.73
CA TYR A 34 -17.97 3.54 12.42
C TYR A 34 -16.47 3.79 12.28
N GLU A 35 -15.69 3.24 13.19
CA GLU A 35 -14.23 3.23 13.08
C GLU A 35 -13.80 2.31 11.92
N ASP A 36 -13.13 2.91 10.93
CA ASP A 36 -12.68 2.21 9.72
C ASP A 36 -11.28 1.61 9.89
N THR A 37 -10.96 0.61 9.07
CA THR A 37 -9.63 -0.02 9.03
C THR A 37 -8.61 0.97 8.47
N ARG A 38 -7.39 0.96 9.03
CA ARG A 38 -6.28 1.84 8.61
C ARG A 38 -4.91 1.19 8.67
N GLU A 39 -4.89 -0.13 8.88
CA GLU A 39 -3.68 -0.94 8.91
C GLU A 39 -3.96 -2.22 8.14
N PHE A 40 -2.93 -2.67 7.41
CA PHE A 40 -3.03 -3.75 6.44
C PHE A 40 -1.79 -4.63 6.61
N LEU A 41 -1.98 -5.78 7.20
CA LEU A 41 -0.94 -6.75 7.50
C LEU A 41 -0.88 -7.79 6.38
N TYR A 42 0.33 -7.95 5.86
CA TYR A 42 0.75 -9.07 5.03
C TYR A 42 1.89 -9.80 5.74
N SER A 43 2.00 -11.10 5.55
CA SER A 43 3.21 -11.80 5.99
C SER A 43 4.41 -11.41 5.11
N VAL A 44 5.63 -11.53 5.65
CA VAL A 44 6.85 -11.29 4.85
C VAL A 44 6.92 -12.25 3.66
N ASP A 45 6.55 -13.51 3.89
CA ASP A 45 6.57 -14.55 2.85
C ASP A 45 5.56 -14.26 1.73
N GLU A 46 4.35 -13.82 2.08
CA GLU A 46 3.31 -13.44 1.10
C GLU A 46 3.73 -12.22 0.27
N LEU A 47 4.31 -11.19 0.91
CA LEU A 47 4.83 -10.04 0.16
C LEU A 47 5.98 -10.47 -0.74
N GLN A 48 6.87 -11.34 -0.28
CA GLN A 48 7.98 -11.83 -1.09
C GLN A 48 7.48 -12.64 -2.29
N GLU A 49 6.52 -13.53 -2.10
CA GLU A 49 5.87 -14.30 -3.18
C GLU A 49 5.27 -13.36 -4.25
N TYR A 50 4.54 -12.33 -3.83
CA TYR A 50 3.99 -11.34 -4.76
C TYR A 50 5.08 -10.55 -5.50
N LEU A 51 6.14 -10.14 -4.79
CA LEU A 51 7.27 -9.45 -5.43
C LEU A 51 7.98 -10.33 -6.46
N ASP A 52 8.11 -11.63 -6.20
CA ASP A 52 8.71 -12.58 -7.14
C ASP A 52 7.82 -12.81 -8.36
N TYR A 53 6.50 -12.94 -8.16
CA TYR A 53 5.51 -12.96 -9.25
C TYR A 53 5.61 -11.71 -10.14
N VAL A 54 5.66 -10.51 -9.55
CA VAL A 54 5.79 -9.25 -10.29
C VAL A 54 7.09 -9.21 -11.09
N ARG A 55 8.22 -9.61 -10.49
CA ARG A 55 9.53 -9.65 -11.17
C ARG A 55 9.54 -10.63 -12.33
N GLU A 56 9.00 -11.83 -12.13
CA GLU A 56 8.96 -12.86 -13.17
C GLU A 56 8.12 -12.39 -14.38
N MET A 57 6.92 -11.87 -14.12
CA MET A 57 6.03 -11.40 -15.18
C MET A 57 6.58 -10.15 -15.89
N SER A 58 7.21 -9.23 -15.15
CA SER A 58 7.86 -8.06 -15.72
C SER A 58 9.06 -8.44 -16.61
N THR A 59 9.85 -9.44 -16.18
CA THR A 59 10.99 -9.94 -16.96
C THR A 59 10.54 -10.53 -18.30
N LYS A 60 9.42 -11.28 -18.32
CA LYS A 60 8.82 -11.81 -19.56
C LYS A 60 8.40 -10.69 -20.54
N GLN A 61 8.20 -9.48 -20.04
CA GLN A 61 7.81 -8.29 -20.82
C GLN A 61 9.00 -7.37 -21.15
N GLY A 62 10.23 -7.74 -20.76
CA GLY A 62 11.42 -6.90 -20.95
C GLY A 62 11.52 -5.72 -19.98
N ILE A 63 10.73 -5.71 -18.90
CA ILE A 63 10.76 -4.69 -17.85
C ILE A 63 11.76 -5.11 -16.79
N THR A 64 12.86 -4.36 -16.66
CA THR A 64 14.00 -4.74 -15.80
C THR A 64 13.93 -4.17 -14.38
N ASN A 65 13.11 -3.15 -14.14
CA ASN A 65 12.99 -2.51 -12.83
C ASN A 65 11.53 -2.17 -12.49
N PRO A 66 10.63 -3.16 -12.37
CA PRO A 66 9.24 -2.89 -12.03
C PRO A 66 9.15 -2.30 -10.61
N GLY A 67 8.28 -1.31 -10.43
CA GLY A 67 7.92 -0.80 -9.10
C GLY A 67 6.61 -1.42 -8.59
N ILE A 68 6.33 -1.21 -7.30
CA ILE A 68 5.03 -1.49 -6.67
C ILE A 68 4.36 -0.17 -6.33
N ARG A 69 3.10 -0.02 -6.74
CA ARG A 69 2.22 1.08 -6.33
C ARG A 69 1.14 0.56 -5.40
N ILE A 70 0.89 1.30 -4.33
CA ILE A 70 -0.15 0.98 -3.34
C ILE A 70 -1.31 1.95 -3.54
N TYR A 71 -2.52 1.41 -3.65
CA TYR A 71 -3.75 2.17 -3.77
C TYR A 71 -4.61 2.02 -2.52
N PHE A 72 -5.17 3.13 -2.03
CA PHE A 72 -6.31 3.07 -1.11
C PHE A 72 -7.56 2.63 -1.86
N ALA A 73 -8.31 1.70 -1.27
CA ALA A 73 -9.56 1.18 -1.80
C ALA A 73 -10.54 0.89 -0.65
N ALA A 74 -11.73 0.42 -0.97
CA ALA A 74 -12.70 -0.08 0.00
C ALA A 74 -13.41 -1.30 -0.58
N TYR A 75 -13.72 -2.28 0.27
CA TYR A 75 -14.60 -3.38 -0.15
C TYR A 75 -16.00 -2.85 -0.42
N PRO A 76 -16.73 -3.38 -1.43
CA PRO A 76 -18.09 -2.94 -1.68
C PRO A 76 -18.95 -3.15 -0.44
N GLY A 77 -19.68 -2.10 -0.05
CA GLY A 77 -20.68 -2.21 1.00
C GLY A 77 -21.79 -3.19 0.58
N ALA A 78 -22.20 -4.07 1.49
CA ALA A 78 -23.39 -4.89 1.33
C ALA A 78 -24.35 -4.59 2.49
N ALA A 79 -25.63 -4.92 2.35
CA ALA A 79 -26.67 -4.61 3.35
C ALA A 79 -26.32 -5.08 4.79
N SER A 80 -25.44 -6.08 4.93
CA SER A 80 -24.98 -6.63 6.21
C SER A 80 -23.48 -6.48 6.48
N LYS A 81 -22.70 -5.84 5.59
CA LYS A 81 -21.25 -5.70 5.71
C LYS A 81 -20.80 -4.25 5.50
N LYS A 82 -20.06 -3.74 6.47
CA LYS A 82 -19.40 -2.43 6.37
C LYS A 82 -18.42 -2.40 5.20
N SER A 83 -18.34 -1.25 4.54
CA SER A 83 -17.45 -0.98 3.42
C SER A 83 -16.05 -0.60 3.93
N TYR A 84 -15.39 -1.50 4.66
CA TYR A 84 -14.09 -1.20 5.25
C TYR A 84 -13.04 -0.87 4.19
N SER A 85 -12.19 0.11 4.54
CA SER A 85 -11.01 0.46 3.75
C SER A 85 -10.08 -0.74 3.60
N THR A 86 -9.41 -0.81 2.46
CA THR A 86 -8.36 -1.78 2.12
C THR A 86 -7.27 -1.09 1.32
N VAL A 87 -6.16 -1.78 1.07
CA VAL A 87 -5.20 -1.42 0.04
C VAL A 87 -5.03 -2.54 -0.97
N PHE A 88 -4.62 -2.20 -2.18
CA PHE A 88 -4.03 -3.18 -3.07
C PHE A 88 -2.70 -2.71 -3.62
N LEU A 89 -1.81 -3.67 -3.84
CA LEU A 89 -0.50 -3.50 -4.45
C LEU A 89 -0.65 -3.83 -5.93
N SER A 90 -0.11 -2.98 -6.79
CA SER A 90 -0.13 -3.17 -8.25
C SER A 90 1.28 -2.97 -8.81
N ALA A 91 1.64 -3.79 -9.79
CA ALA A 91 2.89 -3.63 -10.52
C ALA A 91 2.87 -2.35 -11.36
N THR A 92 4.05 -1.81 -11.62
CA THR A 92 4.27 -0.67 -12.51
C THR A 92 5.31 -1.03 -13.57
N ASN A 93 5.35 -0.25 -14.64
CA ASN A 93 6.45 -0.31 -15.62
C ASN A 93 7.78 0.11 -14.96
N SER A 94 8.87 0.15 -15.73
CA SER A 94 10.21 0.44 -15.20
C SER A 94 10.24 1.78 -14.44
N VAL A 95 10.59 1.73 -13.16
CA VAL A 95 10.84 2.95 -12.37
C VAL A 95 12.27 3.43 -12.67
N SER A 96 12.44 4.71 -13.02
CA SER A 96 13.78 5.30 -13.07
C SER A 96 14.26 5.41 -11.62
N SER A 97 15.48 4.92 -11.31
CA SER A 97 16.11 4.85 -9.97
C SER A 97 15.51 5.76 -8.88
N VAL A 98 15.13 5.17 -7.74
CA VAL A 98 14.61 5.91 -6.56
C VAL A 98 15.76 6.65 -5.87
N SER A 99 16.26 7.72 -6.49
CA SER A 99 17.07 8.73 -5.82
C SER A 99 16.12 9.75 -5.20
N SER A 100 16.36 10.05 -3.93
CA SER A 100 15.59 10.89 -3.00
C SER A 100 15.30 12.34 -3.44
N GLU A 101 15.57 12.68 -4.69
CA GLU A 101 15.21 13.93 -5.33
C GLU A 101 14.87 13.60 -6.79
N LYS A 102 13.59 13.50 -7.14
CA LYS A 102 13.16 13.40 -8.54
C LYS A 102 11.99 14.33 -8.84
N SER A 103 12.30 15.20 -9.77
CA SER A 103 11.45 15.95 -10.70
C SER A 103 10.10 15.30 -11.00
N ALA A 104 9.07 16.15 -11.03
CA ALA A 104 7.65 15.85 -11.15
C ALA A 104 7.17 15.26 -12.50
N GLU A 105 8.00 14.59 -13.30
CA GLU A 105 7.66 14.31 -14.72
C GLU A 105 7.83 12.88 -15.24
N ASP A 106 8.35 11.92 -14.46
CA ASP A 106 8.28 10.50 -14.83
C ASP A 106 7.06 9.84 -14.18
N THR A 107 5.86 10.00 -14.76
CA THR A 107 4.69 9.25 -14.31
C THR A 107 4.82 7.80 -14.77
N VAL A 108 5.45 6.97 -13.94
CA VAL A 108 5.53 5.53 -14.19
C VAL A 108 4.12 4.95 -14.25
N GLU A 109 3.74 4.33 -15.36
CA GLU A 109 2.41 3.74 -15.52
C GLU A 109 2.26 2.42 -14.74
N ASN A 110 1.03 2.06 -14.40
CA ASN A 110 0.74 0.72 -13.90
C ASN A 110 0.95 -0.31 -15.01
N ASN A 111 1.37 -1.51 -14.60
CA ASN A 111 1.35 -2.66 -15.48
C ASN A 111 0.07 -3.47 -15.23
N TYR A 112 -0.95 -3.22 -16.04
CA TYR A 112 -2.26 -3.88 -15.94
C TYR A 112 -2.27 -5.34 -16.44
N SER A 113 -1.15 -5.86 -16.92
CA SER A 113 -1.02 -7.29 -17.32
C SER A 113 -0.60 -8.19 -16.17
N ILE A 114 -0.33 -7.62 -14.99
CA ILE A 114 0.08 -8.33 -13.77
C ILE A 114 -0.99 -8.07 -12.71
N ASP A 115 -1.51 -9.14 -12.12
CA ASP A 115 -2.61 -9.04 -11.17
C ASP A 115 -2.20 -8.32 -9.87
N PRO A 116 -3.11 -7.54 -9.25
CA PRO A 116 -2.85 -6.86 -7.99
C PRO A 116 -3.08 -7.76 -6.76
N LEU A 117 -2.36 -7.48 -5.67
CA LEU A 117 -2.54 -8.15 -4.36
C LEU A 117 -3.38 -7.27 -3.41
N ASN A 118 -4.50 -7.78 -2.88
CA ASN A 118 -5.39 -7.04 -1.95
C ASN A 118 -5.67 -7.77 -0.62
N HIS A 119 -5.38 -9.07 -0.52
CA HIS A 119 -5.83 -9.94 0.58
C HIS A 119 -5.08 -9.75 1.92
N SER A 120 -4.84 -8.50 2.33
CA SER A 120 -4.32 -8.17 3.65
C SER A 120 -5.32 -8.53 4.76
N SER A 121 -4.77 -8.82 5.94
CA SER A 121 -5.54 -8.83 7.18
C SER A 121 -5.53 -7.43 7.80
N GLY A 122 -6.67 -6.98 8.32
CA GLY A 122 -6.78 -5.69 9.01
C GLY A 122 -7.67 -5.81 10.24
N GLY A 123 -7.28 -5.14 11.31
CA GLY A 123 -7.97 -5.14 12.59
C GLY A 123 -9.31 -4.41 12.54
N VAL A 124 -10.28 -4.99 13.25
CA VAL A 124 -11.58 -4.36 13.56
C VAL A 124 -11.82 -4.53 15.07
N PRO A 125 -11.50 -3.54 15.92
CA PRO A 125 -10.98 -2.20 15.61
C PRO A 125 -9.51 -2.22 15.11
N PRO A 126 -9.07 -1.16 14.41
CA PRO A 126 -7.71 -1.07 13.87
C PRO A 126 -6.63 -0.99 14.96
N VAL A 127 -5.45 -1.52 14.66
CA VAL A 127 -4.27 -1.47 15.54
C VAL A 127 -3.57 -0.11 15.46
N ASP A 128 -3.18 0.45 16.61
CA ASP A 128 -2.35 1.65 16.72
C ASP A 128 -0.85 1.35 16.54
N TYR A 129 -0.11 2.32 16.00
CA TYR A 129 1.32 2.20 15.72
C TYR A 129 2.17 2.82 16.86
#